data_AF-C5J8C3-F1
#
_entry.id   AF-C5J8C3-F1
#
_cell.length_a   1.000
_cell.length_b   1.000
_cell.length_c   1.000
_cell.angle_alpha   90.00
_cell.angle_beta   90.00
_cell.angle_gamma   90.00
#
_symmetry.space_group_name_H-M   'P 1'
#
loop_
_entity.id
_entity.type
_entity.pdbx_description
1 polymer ?
#
loop_
_entity_poly.entity_id
_entity_poly.type
_entity_poly.pdbx_seq_one_letter_code
_entity_poly.pdbx_strand_id
1 'polypeptide(L)' 'GLTDEEVDEMIREADIDGDGQVNYEEFVTMMTSK' A
#
# COMPACT_ATOMS: atom_id res chain seq x y z
N GLY A 1 17.59 7.44 -1.33
CA GLY A 1 16.27 8.03 -1.05
C GLY A 1 15.28 7.15 -1.74
N LEU A 2 14.11 6.94 -1.13
CA LEU A 2 13.04 6.23 -1.81
C LEU A 2 12.70 7.01 -3.08
N THR A 3 12.75 6.37 -4.24
CA THR A 3 12.30 7.00 -5.49
C THR A 3 10.78 7.02 -5.50
N ASP A 4 10.20 7.94 -6.27
CA ASP A 4 8.74 7.97 -6.46
C ASP A 4 8.23 6.61 -6.98
N GLU A 5 9.03 5.94 -7.80
CA GLU A 5 8.73 4.58 -8.30
C GLU A 5 8.67 3.52 -7.19
N GLU A 6 9.57 3.57 -6.21
CA GLU A 6 9.56 2.65 -5.05
C GLU A 6 8.34 2.91 -4.16
N VAL A 7 7.95 4.18 -3.98
CA VAL A 7 6.73 4.55 -3.25
C VAL A 7 5.48 4.07 -4.00
N ASP A 8 5.43 4.26 -5.31
CA ASP A 8 4.31 3.83 -6.15
C ASP A 8 4.17 2.30 -6.19
N GLU A 9 5.28 1.56 -6.10
CA GLU A 9 5.26 0.10 -5.97
C GLU A 9 4.69 -0.32 -4.62
N MET A 10 5.15 0.31 -3.53
CA MET A 10 4.61 0.04 -2.19
C MET A 10 3.11 0.32 -2.06
N ILE A 11 2.63 1.42 -2.67
CA ILE A 11 1.20 1.75 -2.69
C ILE A 11 0.43 0.69 -3.48
N ARG A 12 0.89 0.32 -4.69
CA ARG A 12 0.23 -0.69 -5.52
C ARG A 12 0.13 -2.07 -4.87
N GLU A 13 1.08 -2.44 -4.03
CA GLU A 13 1.04 -3.71 -3.30
C GLU A 13 0.06 -3.69 -2.13
N ALA A 14 -0.21 -2.51 -1.55
CA ALA A 14 -1.05 -2.34 -0.36
C ALA A 14 -2.50 -1.92 -0.69
N ASP A 15 -2.73 -1.29 -1.85
CA ASP A 15 -4.02 -0.87 -2.37
C ASP A 15 -4.81 -2.08 -2.90
N ILE A 16 -5.76 -2.57 -2.10
CA ILE A 16 -6.54 -3.77 -2.39
C ILE A 16 -7.76 -3.41 -3.24
N ASP A 17 -8.33 -2.23 -3.03
CA ASP A 17 -9.55 -1.79 -3.71
C ASP A 17 -9.31 -1.04 -5.04
N GLY A 18 -8.07 -0.59 -5.28
CA GLY A 18 -7.62 0.04 -6.51
C GLY A 18 -7.95 1.52 -6.61
N ASP A 19 -8.19 2.21 -5.49
CA ASP A 19 -8.49 3.66 -5.47
C ASP A 19 -7.24 4.55 -5.55
N GLY A 20 -6.04 3.95 -5.52
CA GLY A 20 -4.75 4.61 -5.58
C GLY A 20 -4.27 5.16 -4.23
N GLN A 21 -4.93 4.79 -3.13
CA GLN A 21 -4.58 5.16 -1.77
C GLN A 21 -4.51 3.91 -0.89
N VAL A 22 -4.03 4.07 0.33
CA VAL A 22 -4.06 3.02 1.35
C VAL A 22 -4.89 3.53 2.51
N ASN A 23 -6.08 2.96 2.66
CA ASN A 23 -6.97 3.27 3.77
C ASN A 23 -6.58 2.50 5.04
N TYR A 24 -7.26 2.80 6.15
CA TYR A 24 -6.93 2.19 7.44
C TYR A 24 -7.09 0.66 7.45
N GLU A 25 -8.11 0.14 6.77
CA GLU A 25 -8.38 -1.31 6.73
C GLU A 25 -7.33 -2.06 5.91
N GLU A 26 -6.90 -1.47 4.79
CA GLU A 26 -5.81 -1.97 3.96
C GLU A 26 -4.49 -1.96 4.71
N PHE A 27 -4.18 -0.87 5.43
CA PHE A 27 -3.00 -0.78 6.28
C PHE A 27 -2.98 -1.87 7.37
N VAL A 28 -4.11 -2.08 8.06
CA VAL A 28 -4.22 -3.14 9.07
C VAL A 28 -4.07 -4.52 8.43
N THR A 29 -4.69 -4.76 7.28
CA THR A 29 -4.57 -6.03 6.54
C THR A 29 -3.13 -6.31 6.15
N MET A 30 -2.42 -5.31 5.62
CA MET A 30 -0.99 -5.40 5.27
C MET A 30 -0.13 -5.76 6.50
N MET A 31 -0.38 -5.12 7.65
CA MET A 31 0.40 -5.33 8.88
C MET A 31 0.08 -6.64 9.61
N THR A 32 -1.12 -7.19 9.39
CA THR A 32 -1.62 -8.40 10.07
C THR A 32 -1.55 -9.66 9.22
N SER A 33 -1.22 -9.56 7.93
CA SER A 33 -1.03 -10.70 7.01
C SER A 33 0.28 -11.48 7.27
N LYS A 34 0.65 -11.65 8.54
CA LYS A 34 1.78 -12.46 9.01
C LYS A 34 1.32 -13.66 9.84
#